data_AF-A0A6C0J635-F1
#
_entry.id   AF-A0A6C0J635-F1
#
_cell.length_a   1.000
_cell.length_b   1.000
_cell.length_c   1.000
_cell.angle_alpha   90.00
_cell.angle_beta   90.00
_cell.angle_gamma   90.00
#
_symmetry.space_group_name_H-M   'P 1'
#
loop_
_entity.id
_entity.type
_entity.pdbx_description
1 polymer ?
#
loop_
_entity_poly.entity_id
_entity_poly.type
_entity_poly.pdbx_seq_one_letter_code
_entity_poly.pdbx_strand_id
1 'polypeptide(L)'
;MAAEQEVLEDYLEVDRPVPGQNFACISFISPEKILEDKKLFNLYKFHLSINLEAKLTFSQFKEQFEDFNSSNETIQTDFNEICDFKTNVRGVKIRGVYDTQREANIRAQVLQKMDSSFHVYVGQVGYWLPWDPDPNDIVDQEYLNNDLNRLNKEYSKNQIKKDMFYEEQKREKKIAALKENEERKKKNDEELLREKEENVIIHDGENVGINDSNKSLEEALNDVDPWMARKIEEEISADIKEKVLEVTEDIKVTEDIKVTEDIKVTEDIKEEVLEEIN
;
A
#
# COMPACT_ATOMS: atom_id res chain seq x y z
N MET A 1 -34.45 -2.00 19.60
CA MET A 1 -33.91 -2.74 18.45
C MET A 1 -32.46 -2.34 18.35
N ALA A 2 -31.58 -3.11 19.00
CA ALA A 2 -30.15 -2.92 18.84
C ALA A 2 -29.77 -3.47 17.48
N ALA A 3 -29.15 -2.64 16.64
CA ALA A 3 -28.63 -3.07 15.36
C ALA A 3 -27.52 -4.09 15.63
N GLU A 4 -27.74 -5.31 15.18
CA GLU A 4 -26.72 -6.35 15.11
C GLU A 4 -25.66 -5.85 14.13
N GLN A 5 -24.52 -5.40 14.66
CA GLN A 5 -23.36 -5.09 13.82
C GLN A 5 -22.88 -6.41 13.25
N GLU A 6 -23.04 -6.60 11.95
CA GLU A 6 -22.39 -7.69 11.22
C GLU A 6 -20.88 -7.56 11.44
N VAL A 7 -20.30 -8.53 12.15
CA VAL A 7 -18.86 -8.65 12.33
C VAL A 7 -18.31 -8.98 10.95
N LEU A 8 -17.65 -8.00 10.32
CA LEU A 8 -16.83 -8.24 9.15
C LEU A 8 -15.60 -9.03 9.64
N GLU A 9 -15.68 -10.35 9.59
CA GLU A 9 -14.56 -11.23 9.98
C GLU A 9 -13.38 -10.97 9.04
N ASP A 10 -12.35 -10.31 9.56
CA ASP A 10 -11.08 -10.12 8.88
C ASP A 10 -10.21 -11.36 9.11
N TYR A 11 -10.08 -12.22 8.09
CA TYR A 11 -9.32 -13.47 8.18
C TYR A 11 -7.80 -13.27 8.04
N LEU A 12 -7.31 -12.03 7.99
CA LEU A 12 -5.90 -11.69 7.85
C LEU A 12 -5.21 -11.32 9.17
N GLU A 13 -5.66 -11.87 10.29
CA GLU A 13 -5.01 -11.66 11.59
C GLU A 13 -3.56 -12.18 11.57
N VAL A 14 -2.65 -11.38 12.15
CA VAL A 14 -1.25 -11.76 12.37
C VAL A 14 -1.20 -12.69 13.57
N ASP A 15 -0.56 -13.85 13.41
CA ASP A 15 -0.42 -14.79 14.52
C ASP A 15 0.45 -14.20 15.63
N ARG A 16 0.17 -14.61 16.88
CA ARG A 16 1.01 -14.25 18.03
C ARG A 16 2.44 -14.74 17.80
N PRO A 17 3.46 -13.88 18.00
CA PRO A 17 4.84 -14.25 17.75
C PRO A 17 5.27 -15.39 18.66
N VAL A 18 5.92 -16.39 18.08
CA VAL A 18 6.51 -17.50 18.83
C VAL A 18 7.95 -17.15 19.18
N PRO A 19 8.34 -17.13 20.47
CA PRO A 19 9.69 -16.76 20.88
C PRO A 19 10.77 -17.56 20.13
N GLY A 20 11.75 -16.86 19.56
CA GLY A 20 12.85 -17.45 18.80
C GLY A 20 12.48 -17.89 17.38
N GLN A 21 11.25 -17.67 16.93
CA GLN A 21 10.72 -18.17 15.66
C GLN A 21 10.05 -17.04 14.86
N ASN A 22 10.79 -15.98 14.59
CA ASN A 22 10.25 -14.81 13.90
C ASN A 22 10.41 -14.89 12.38
N PHE A 23 11.39 -15.64 11.86
CA PHE A 23 11.71 -15.71 10.44
C PHE A 23 11.96 -17.13 9.97
N ALA A 24 11.36 -17.53 8.84
CA ALA A 24 11.53 -18.86 8.26
C ALA A 24 12.21 -18.78 6.89
N CYS A 25 13.20 -19.67 6.67
CA CYS A 25 13.71 -19.93 5.33
C CYS A 25 12.82 -20.98 4.64
N ILE A 26 12.21 -20.61 3.52
CA ILE A 26 11.23 -21.42 2.81
C ILE A 26 11.68 -21.62 1.36
N SER A 27 11.38 -22.78 0.79
CA SER A 27 11.54 -23.03 -0.63
C SER A 27 10.36 -23.80 -1.18
N PHE A 28 9.98 -23.44 -2.40
CA PHE A 28 8.84 -24.00 -3.08
C PHE A 28 9.30 -25.04 -4.12
N ILE A 29 8.45 -26.05 -4.30
CA ILE A 29 8.51 -26.97 -5.44
C ILE A 29 7.17 -26.81 -6.15
N SER A 30 7.17 -26.02 -7.21
CA SER A 30 6.01 -25.81 -8.06
C SER A 30 6.32 -26.24 -9.49
N PRO A 31 6.14 -27.53 -9.83
CA PRO A 31 6.34 -28.00 -11.20
C PRO A 31 5.10 -27.68 -12.05
N GLU A 32 4.60 -26.45 -12.02
CA GLU A 32 3.38 -26.03 -12.73
C GLU A 32 3.48 -26.33 -14.22
N LYS A 33 4.55 -25.87 -14.87
CA LYS A 33 4.78 -26.09 -16.31
C LYS A 33 4.81 -27.57 -16.70
N ILE A 34 5.41 -28.44 -15.86
CA ILE A 34 5.54 -29.87 -16.14
C ILE A 34 4.23 -30.62 -15.83
N LEU A 35 3.51 -30.23 -14.79
CA LEU A 35 2.22 -30.82 -14.43
C LEU A 35 1.15 -30.46 -15.45
N GLU A 36 1.13 -29.22 -15.93
CA GLU A 36 0.24 -28.75 -16.98
C GLU A 36 0.53 -29.48 -18.29
N ASP A 37 1.80 -29.55 -18.72
CA ASP A 37 2.18 -30.28 -19.93
C ASP A 37 1.84 -31.78 -19.84
N LYS A 38 1.98 -32.40 -18.65
CA LYS A 38 1.58 -33.81 -18.43
C LYS A 38 0.07 -34.00 -18.56
N LYS A 39 -0.72 -33.11 -17.96
CA LYS A 39 -2.20 -33.14 -18.05
C LYS A 39 -2.65 -32.92 -19.50
N LEU A 40 -2.05 -31.95 -20.19
CA LEU A 40 -2.32 -31.65 -21.58
C LEU A 40 -1.92 -32.81 -22.50
N PHE A 41 -0.81 -33.49 -22.22
CA PHE A 41 -0.39 -34.68 -22.96
C PHE A 41 -1.35 -35.85 -22.76
N ASN A 42 -1.86 -36.05 -21.53
CA ASN A 42 -2.90 -37.05 -21.27
C ASN A 42 -4.20 -36.74 -22.03
N LEU A 43 -4.60 -35.46 -22.06
CA LEU A 43 -5.75 -34.98 -22.82
C LEU A 43 -5.56 -35.21 -24.32
N TYR A 44 -4.39 -34.90 -24.86
CA TYR A 44 -4.02 -35.17 -26.25
C TYR A 44 -4.14 -36.67 -26.59
N LYS A 45 -3.63 -37.54 -25.72
CA LYS A 45 -3.73 -39.00 -25.90
C LYS A 45 -5.17 -39.49 -25.85
N PHE A 46 -5.99 -38.93 -24.97
CA PHE A 46 -7.42 -39.22 -24.91
C PHE A 46 -8.15 -38.73 -26.18
N HIS A 47 -7.87 -37.50 -26.64
CA HIS A 47 -8.43 -36.96 -27.87
C HIS A 47 -8.11 -37.83 -29.08
N LEU A 48 -6.85 -38.28 -29.21
CA LEU A 48 -6.44 -39.23 -30.24
C LEU A 48 -7.15 -40.59 -30.14
N SER A 49 -7.53 -41.03 -28.94
CA SER A 49 -8.25 -42.29 -28.75
C SER A 49 -9.71 -42.23 -29.19
N ILE A 50 -10.33 -41.05 -29.14
CA ILE A 50 -11.72 -40.82 -29.58
C ILE A 50 -11.76 -40.48 -31.08
N ASN A 51 -10.85 -39.60 -31.53
CA ASN A 51 -10.76 -39.14 -32.91
C ASN A 51 -9.49 -39.71 -33.56
N LEU A 52 -9.55 -41.00 -33.92
CA LEU A 52 -8.42 -41.75 -34.49
C LEU A 52 -7.92 -41.20 -35.85
N GLU A 53 -8.76 -40.44 -36.58
CA GLU A 53 -8.42 -39.87 -37.88
C GLU A 53 -7.66 -38.54 -37.79
N ALA A 54 -7.65 -37.90 -36.61
CA ALA A 54 -6.92 -36.66 -36.40
C ALA A 54 -5.43 -36.97 -36.19
N LYS A 55 -4.64 -36.96 -37.28
CA LYS A 55 -3.16 -36.99 -37.21
C LYS A 55 -2.57 -35.66 -36.74
N LEU A 56 -3.08 -35.09 -35.66
CA LEU A 56 -2.47 -33.91 -35.06
C LEU A 56 -1.23 -34.32 -34.28
N THR A 57 -0.18 -33.52 -34.39
CA THR A 57 1.00 -33.64 -33.53
C THR A 57 0.73 -32.95 -32.19
N PHE A 58 1.37 -33.40 -31.10
CA PHE A 58 1.22 -32.80 -29.77
C PHE A 58 1.43 -31.28 -29.77
N SER A 59 2.41 -30.78 -30.54
CA SER A 59 2.66 -29.34 -30.66
C SER A 59 1.49 -28.56 -31.25
N GLN A 60 0.82 -29.12 -32.27
CA GLN A 60 -0.32 -28.48 -32.93
C GLN A 60 -1.56 -28.51 -32.03
N PHE A 61 -1.73 -29.60 -31.28
CA PHE A 61 -2.79 -29.70 -30.28
C PHE A 61 -2.58 -28.72 -29.13
N LYS A 62 -1.34 -28.52 -28.68
CA LYS A 62 -1.00 -27.54 -27.66
C LYS A 62 -1.35 -26.12 -28.12
N GLU A 63 -0.95 -25.72 -29.32
CA GLU A 63 -1.27 -24.39 -29.87
C GLU A 63 -2.79 -24.15 -29.95
N GLN A 64 -3.56 -25.12 -30.46
CA GLN A 64 -5.03 -25.03 -30.48
C GLN A 64 -5.66 -24.95 -29.08
N PHE A 65 -5.06 -25.62 -28.10
CA PHE A 65 -5.54 -25.59 -26.72
C PHE A 65 -5.26 -24.24 -26.04
N GLU A 66 -4.09 -23.64 -26.29
CA GLU A 66 -3.74 -22.30 -25.81
C GLU A 66 -4.66 -21.22 -26.42
N ASP A 67 -4.96 -21.31 -27.71
CA ASP A 67 -5.90 -20.42 -28.40
C ASP A 67 -7.31 -20.54 -27.81
N PHE A 68 -7.73 -21.77 -27.50
CA PHE A 68 -9.02 -22.05 -26.87
C PHE A 68 -9.12 -21.49 -25.45
N ASN A 69 -8.08 -21.66 -24.63
CA ASN A 69 -8.03 -21.11 -23.28
C ASN A 69 -8.05 -19.58 -23.28
N SER A 70 -7.29 -18.96 -24.18
CA SER A 70 -7.24 -17.50 -24.31
C SER A 70 -8.58 -16.89 -24.75
N SER A 71 -9.43 -17.69 -25.40
CA SER A 71 -10.73 -17.24 -25.90
C SER A 71 -11.88 -17.41 -24.89
N ASN A 72 -11.69 -18.22 -23.84
CA ASN A 72 -12.78 -18.62 -22.93
C ASN A 72 -12.42 -18.39 -21.46
N GLU A 73 -12.66 -17.17 -20.96
CA GLU A 73 -12.43 -16.82 -19.56
C GLU A 73 -13.37 -17.53 -18.56
N THR A 74 -14.54 -18.00 -19.00
CA THR A 74 -15.55 -18.63 -18.12
C THR A 74 -15.20 -20.04 -17.65
N ILE A 75 -14.32 -20.75 -18.38
CA ILE A 75 -13.97 -22.14 -18.10
C ILE A 75 -13.25 -22.28 -16.76
N GLN A 76 -12.49 -21.27 -16.36
CA GLN A 76 -11.81 -21.26 -15.07
C GLN A 76 -12.83 -21.27 -13.93
N THR A 77 -13.91 -20.48 -14.05
CA THR A 77 -14.99 -20.43 -13.07
C THR A 77 -15.71 -21.76 -12.99
N ASP A 78 -16.09 -22.35 -14.14
CA ASP A 78 -16.76 -23.65 -14.20
C ASP A 78 -15.89 -24.78 -13.62
N PHE A 79 -14.58 -24.75 -13.90
CA PHE A 79 -13.65 -25.74 -13.38
C PHE A 79 -13.47 -25.63 -11.86
N ASN A 80 -13.47 -24.40 -11.32
CA ASN A 80 -13.38 -24.15 -9.89
C ASN A 80 -14.61 -24.70 -9.15
N GLU A 81 -15.80 -24.55 -9.73
CA GLU A 81 -17.05 -25.12 -9.21
C GLU A 81 -17.02 -26.66 -9.21
N ILE A 82 -16.51 -27.28 -10.28
CA ILE A 82 -16.41 -28.75 -10.38
C ILE A 82 -15.36 -29.32 -9.42
N CYS A 83 -14.28 -28.58 -9.16
CA CYS A 83 -13.20 -29.04 -8.30
C CYS A 83 -13.48 -28.82 -6.80
N ASP A 84 -14.67 -28.38 -6.41
CA ASP A 84 -14.97 -27.91 -5.04
C ASP A 84 -13.88 -26.95 -4.52
N PHE A 85 -13.29 -26.14 -5.40
CA PHE A 85 -12.15 -25.25 -5.13
C PHE A 85 -10.91 -25.94 -4.49
N LYS A 86 -10.74 -27.26 -4.66
CA LYS A 86 -9.61 -28.02 -4.08
C LYS A 86 -8.38 -28.06 -4.99
N THR A 87 -7.21 -27.83 -4.39
CA THR A 87 -5.93 -27.68 -5.08
C THR A 87 -5.19 -29.00 -5.35
N ASN A 88 -4.46 -29.02 -6.46
CA ASN A 88 -3.56 -30.09 -6.87
C ASN A 88 -2.16 -29.85 -6.28
N VAL A 89 -1.59 -30.88 -5.64
CA VAL A 89 -0.51 -30.78 -4.64
C VAL A 89 0.65 -29.87 -5.02
N ARG A 90 0.88 -28.87 -4.17
CA ARG A 90 2.02 -27.95 -4.18
C ARG A 90 2.95 -28.27 -3.02
N GLY A 91 4.26 -28.10 -3.21
CA GLY A 91 5.26 -28.46 -2.20
C GLY A 91 5.89 -27.24 -1.55
N VAL A 92 5.83 -27.16 -0.22
CA VAL A 92 6.59 -26.20 0.59
C VAL A 92 7.59 -26.95 1.44
N LYS A 93 8.84 -26.49 1.44
CA LYS A 93 9.90 -26.97 2.30
C LYS A 93 10.35 -25.86 3.24
N ILE A 94 10.08 -26.03 4.52
CA ILE A 94 10.64 -25.20 5.59
C ILE A 94 12.08 -25.69 5.85
N ARG A 95 13.08 -24.84 5.60
CA ARG A 95 14.51 -25.15 5.74
C ARG A 95 15.10 -24.74 7.08
N GLY A 96 14.35 -23.99 7.88
CA GLY A 96 14.71 -23.59 9.23
C GLY A 96 13.96 -22.33 9.65
N VAL A 97 13.89 -22.10 10.96
CA VAL A 97 13.26 -20.92 11.56
C VAL A 97 14.29 -20.28 12.50
N TYR A 98 14.31 -18.94 12.54
CA TYR A 98 15.31 -18.12 13.20
C TYR A 98 14.65 -16.96 13.95
N ASP A 99 15.36 -16.43 14.93
CA ASP A 99 14.87 -15.33 15.77
C ASP A 99 15.06 -13.97 15.08
N THR A 100 16.18 -13.80 14.35
CA THR A 100 16.51 -12.52 13.71
C THR A 100 16.58 -12.63 12.18
N GLN A 101 16.17 -11.56 11.49
CA GLN A 101 16.23 -11.47 10.03
C GLN A 101 17.67 -11.65 9.51
N ARG A 102 18.65 -11.12 10.25
CA ARG A 102 20.07 -11.23 9.89
C ARG A 102 20.54 -12.69 9.89
N GLU A 103 20.15 -13.46 10.90
CA GLU A 103 20.49 -14.88 10.99
C GLU A 103 19.84 -15.68 9.86
N ALA A 104 18.56 -15.43 9.61
CA ALA A 104 17.82 -16.03 8.49
C ALA A 104 18.49 -15.74 7.15
N ASN A 105 18.91 -14.49 6.91
CA ASN A 105 19.60 -14.09 5.67
C ASN A 105 20.96 -14.79 5.50
N ILE A 106 21.77 -14.88 6.56
CA ILE A 106 23.05 -15.59 6.52
C ILE A 106 22.80 -17.07 6.21
N ARG A 107 21.79 -17.68 6.83
CA ARG A 107 21.48 -19.08 6.53
C ARG A 107 20.93 -19.25 5.12
N ALA A 108 20.07 -18.37 4.63
CA ALA A 108 19.56 -18.41 3.27
C ALA A 108 20.70 -18.38 2.25
N GLN A 109 21.71 -17.53 2.45
CA GLN A 109 22.92 -17.50 1.62
C GLN A 109 23.73 -18.80 1.69
N VAL A 110 23.85 -19.42 2.86
CA VAL A 110 24.52 -20.72 3.02
C VAL A 110 23.72 -21.84 2.32
N LEU A 111 22.40 -21.83 2.45
CA LEU A 111 21.50 -22.79 1.81
C LEU A 111 21.55 -22.68 0.29
N GLN A 112 21.57 -21.45 -0.24
CA GLN A 112 21.71 -21.18 -1.68
C GLN A 112 23.07 -21.65 -2.22
N LYS A 113 24.15 -21.54 -1.42
CA LYS A 113 25.47 -22.09 -1.77
C LYS A 113 25.50 -23.61 -1.78
N MET A 114 24.76 -24.25 -0.86
CA MET A 114 24.68 -25.71 -0.77
C MET A 114 23.80 -26.30 -1.88
N ASP A 115 22.70 -25.63 -2.22
CA ASP A 115 21.67 -26.09 -3.15
C ASP A 115 21.22 -24.93 -4.04
N SER A 116 21.80 -24.86 -5.23
CA SER A 116 21.48 -23.83 -6.24
C SER A 116 20.24 -24.17 -7.07
N SER A 117 19.60 -25.33 -6.85
CA SER A 117 18.48 -25.78 -7.68
C SER A 117 17.16 -25.10 -7.34
N PHE A 118 17.05 -24.48 -6.16
CA PHE A 118 15.82 -23.86 -5.69
C PHE A 118 16.09 -22.46 -5.13
N HIS A 119 15.12 -21.55 -5.33
CA HIS A 119 15.12 -20.26 -4.67
C HIS A 119 14.84 -20.43 -3.17
N VAL A 120 15.56 -19.67 -2.34
CA VAL A 120 15.38 -19.65 -0.89
C VAL A 120 14.80 -18.30 -0.52
N TYR A 121 13.61 -18.33 0.06
CA TYR A 121 12.87 -17.15 0.49
C TYR A 121 13.00 -17.03 2.01
N VAL A 122 13.03 -15.79 2.52
CA VAL A 122 12.96 -15.50 3.95
C VAL A 122 11.62 -14.83 4.20
N GLY A 123 10.75 -15.50 4.95
CA GLY A 123 9.42 -15.01 5.30
C GLY A 123 9.30 -14.75 6.79
N GLN A 124 8.56 -13.72 7.17
CA GLN A 124 8.22 -13.48 8.57
C GLN A 124 7.15 -14.48 9.01
N VAL A 125 7.31 -15.05 10.20
CA VAL A 125 6.37 -16.00 10.79
C VAL A 125 5.16 -15.25 11.34
N GLY A 126 3.97 -15.76 11.06
CA GLY A 126 2.69 -15.18 11.50
C GLY A 126 2.09 -14.15 10.55
N TYR A 127 2.72 -13.90 9.40
CA TYR A 127 2.20 -13.00 8.37
C TYR A 127 1.77 -13.77 7.13
N TRP A 128 0.73 -13.26 6.48
CA TRP A 128 0.30 -13.75 5.17
C TRP A 128 1.32 -13.38 4.10
N LEU A 129 1.80 -14.39 3.37
CA LEU A 129 2.78 -14.22 2.29
C LEU A 129 2.22 -14.80 0.99
N PRO A 130 2.55 -14.19 -0.17
CA PRO A 130 2.20 -14.76 -1.46
C PRO A 130 2.73 -16.19 -1.61
N TRP A 131 1.91 -17.05 -2.21
CA TRP A 131 2.33 -18.41 -2.51
C TRP A 131 3.28 -18.43 -3.71
N ASP A 132 4.48 -18.98 -3.53
CA ASP A 132 5.53 -19.12 -4.56
C ASP A 132 5.77 -17.82 -5.37
N PRO A 133 6.27 -16.75 -4.72
CA PRO A 133 6.47 -15.47 -5.37
C PRO A 133 7.57 -15.55 -6.43
N ASP A 134 7.34 -14.88 -7.56
CA ASP A 134 8.33 -14.76 -8.62
C ASP A 134 9.58 -14.03 -8.09
N PRO A 135 10.80 -14.58 -8.25
CA PRO A 135 12.02 -14.00 -7.69
C PRO A 135 12.33 -12.57 -8.17
N ASN A 136 11.78 -12.17 -9.31
CA ASN A 136 12.00 -10.85 -9.90
C ASN A 136 11.12 -9.75 -9.28
N ASP A 137 9.98 -10.13 -8.70
CA ASP A 137 9.03 -9.20 -8.10
C ASP A 137 9.38 -8.88 -6.64
N ILE A 138 10.43 -9.52 -6.11
CA ILE A 138 10.89 -9.33 -4.74
C ILE A 138 11.83 -8.13 -4.68
N VAL A 139 11.43 -7.13 -3.88
CA VAL A 139 12.18 -5.88 -3.67
C VAL A 139 13.59 -6.14 -3.16
N ASP A 140 13.73 -7.00 -2.13
CA ASP A 140 15.00 -7.28 -1.47
C ASP A 140 15.67 -8.57 -2.01
N GLN A 141 15.83 -8.64 -3.33
CA GLN A 141 16.50 -9.77 -3.97
C GLN A 141 18.02 -9.72 -3.72
N GLU A 142 18.56 -10.77 -3.11
CA GLU A 142 20.01 -10.99 -3.00
C GLU A 142 20.48 -12.15 -3.90
N TYR A 143 21.46 -11.87 -4.73
CA TYR A 143 22.13 -12.83 -5.60
C TYR A 143 23.34 -13.47 -4.90
N LEU A 144 23.77 -14.62 -5.41
CA LEU A 144 25.00 -15.26 -4.96
C LEU A 144 26.25 -14.40 -5.21
N ASN A 145 26.22 -13.58 -6.27
CA ASN A 145 27.33 -12.69 -6.62
C ASN A 145 27.24 -11.36 -5.87
N ASN A 146 28.24 -11.10 -5.02
CA ASN A 146 28.31 -9.90 -4.21
C ASN A 146 28.48 -8.61 -5.03
N ASP A 147 29.17 -8.67 -6.18
CA ASP A 147 29.32 -7.49 -7.05
C ASP A 147 28.01 -7.10 -7.71
N LEU A 148 27.20 -8.09 -8.11
CA LEU A 148 25.86 -7.86 -8.67
C LEU A 148 24.92 -7.28 -7.61
N ASN A 149 24.98 -7.80 -6.38
CA ASN A 149 24.23 -7.25 -5.24
C ASN A 149 24.59 -5.79 -4.98
N ARG A 150 25.88 -5.46 -5.01
CA ARG A 150 26.33 -4.08 -4.83
C ARG A 150 25.79 -3.19 -5.96
N LEU A 151 25.87 -3.65 -7.21
CA LEU A 151 25.41 -2.87 -8.36
C LEU A 151 23.90 -2.61 -8.27
N ASN A 152 23.08 -3.64 -7.98
CA ASN A 152 21.64 -3.48 -7.83
C ASN A 152 21.28 -2.58 -6.64
N LYS A 153 21.94 -2.75 -5.48
CA LYS A 153 21.71 -1.88 -4.31
C LYS A 153 22.06 -0.43 -4.59
N GLU A 154 23.18 -0.15 -5.25
CA GLU A 154 23.56 1.21 -5.64
C GLU A 154 22.62 1.81 -6.69
N TYR A 155 22.16 1.01 -7.65
CA TYR A 155 21.15 1.42 -8.62
C TYR A 155 19.84 1.84 -7.93
N SER A 156 19.29 0.99 -7.06
CA SER A 156 18.06 1.28 -6.32
C SER A 156 18.22 2.51 -5.41
N LYS A 157 19.36 2.65 -4.71
CA LYS A 157 19.66 3.86 -3.91
C LYS A 157 19.69 5.12 -4.76
N ASN A 158 20.26 5.07 -5.95
CA ASN A 158 20.33 6.21 -6.84
C ASN A 158 18.94 6.59 -7.38
N GLN A 159 18.09 5.61 -7.65
CA GLN A 159 16.71 5.84 -8.06
C GLN A 159 15.90 6.50 -6.94
N ILE A 160 15.95 5.98 -5.72
CA ILE A 160 15.29 6.58 -4.55
C ILE A 160 15.79 8.01 -4.31
N LYS A 161 17.11 8.25 -4.40
CA LYS A 161 17.67 9.61 -4.27
C LYS A 161 17.16 10.57 -5.34
N LYS A 162 17.03 10.10 -6.58
CA LYS A 162 16.51 10.90 -7.68
C LYS A 162 15.04 11.28 -7.43
N ASP A 163 14.25 10.33 -6.96
CA ASP A 163 12.83 10.55 -6.69
C ASP A 163 12.64 11.50 -5.50
N MET A 164 13.38 11.30 -4.40
CA MET A 164 13.39 12.24 -3.26
C MET A 164 13.77 13.66 -3.68
N PHE A 165 14.82 13.82 -4.50
CA PHE A 165 15.26 15.13 -4.98
C PHE A 165 14.21 15.79 -5.89
N TYR A 166 13.50 15.00 -6.69
CA TYR A 166 12.42 15.49 -7.54
C TYR A 166 11.22 15.97 -6.71
N GLU A 167 10.85 15.23 -5.67
CA GLU A 167 9.80 15.62 -4.72
C GLU A 167 10.17 16.88 -3.93
N GLU A 168 11.41 16.98 -3.48
CA GLU A 168 11.92 18.15 -2.77
C GLU A 168 11.86 19.40 -3.67
N GLN A 169 12.32 19.31 -4.93
CA GLN A 169 12.17 20.41 -5.89
C GLN A 169 10.71 20.78 -6.17
N LYS A 170 9.81 19.79 -6.24
CA LYS A 170 8.38 20.03 -6.45
C LYS A 170 7.79 20.78 -5.25
N ARG A 171 8.18 20.40 -4.03
CA ARG A 171 7.79 21.05 -2.78
C ARG A 171 8.32 22.49 -2.72
N GLU A 172 9.60 22.71 -3.02
CA GLU A 172 10.21 24.05 -3.07
C GLU A 172 9.50 24.97 -4.07
N LYS A 173 9.21 24.48 -5.28
CA LYS A 173 8.47 25.25 -6.28
C LYS A 173 7.05 25.58 -5.82
N LYS A 174 6.37 24.66 -5.13
CA LYS A 174 5.03 24.89 -4.58
C LYS A 174 5.06 25.97 -3.49
N ILE A 175 6.05 25.93 -2.60
CA ILE A 175 6.26 26.93 -1.54
C ILE A 175 6.60 28.30 -2.13
N ALA A 176 7.50 28.35 -3.11
CA ALA A 176 7.86 29.59 -3.80
C ALA A 176 6.65 30.22 -4.50
N ALA A 177 5.85 29.42 -5.21
CA ALA A 177 4.63 29.90 -5.86
C ALA A 177 3.57 30.39 -4.86
N LEU A 178 3.45 29.74 -3.69
CA LEU A 178 2.53 30.18 -2.64
C LEU A 178 2.96 31.54 -2.07
N LYS A 179 4.27 31.69 -1.78
CA LYS A 179 4.85 32.93 -1.26
C LYS A 179 4.74 34.09 -2.26
N GLU A 180 5.00 33.84 -3.54
CA GLU A 180 4.83 34.84 -4.60
C GLU A 180 3.35 35.26 -4.74
N ASN A 181 2.41 34.32 -4.63
CA ASN A 181 0.98 34.62 -4.63
C ASN A 181 0.54 35.45 -3.42
N GLU A 182 1.04 35.14 -2.22
CA GLU A 182 0.76 35.93 -1.01
C GLU A 182 1.34 37.35 -1.12
N GLU A 183 2.56 37.50 -1.62
CA GLU A 183 3.17 38.81 -1.84
C GLU A 183 2.41 39.63 -2.88
N ARG A 184 1.90 39.00 -3.94
CA ARG A 184 1.04 39.66 -4.93
C ARG A 184 -0.31 40.08 -4.35
N LYS A 185 -0.94 39.25 -3.50
CA LYS A 185 -2.18 39.62 -2.80
C LYS A 185 -1.98 40.84 -1.91
N LYS A 186 -0.94 40.83 -1.06
CA LYS A 186 -0.63 41.97 -0.17
C LYS A 186 -0.40 43.28 -0.93
N LYS A 187 0.32 43.23 -2.06
CA LYS A 187 0.54 44.42 -2.91
C LYS A 187 -0.76 44.96 -3.50
N ASN A 188 -1.62 44.08 -4.00
CA ASN A 188 -2.94 44.47 -4.51
C ASN A 188 -3.82 45.07 -3.40
N ASP A 189 -3.80 44.48 -2.20
CA ASP A 189 -4.56 44.97 -1.05
C ASP A 189 -4.07 46.37 -0.61
N GLU A 190 -2.75 46.60 -0.59
CA GLU A 190 -2.16 47.91 -0.29
C GLU A 190 -2.46 48.98 -1.36
N GLU A 191 -2.51 48.59 -2.64
CA GLU A 191 -2.85 49.49 -3.75
C GLU A 191 -4.34 49.88 -3.68
N LEU A 192 -5.23 48.92 -3.43
CA LEU A 192 -6.66 49.17 -3.16
C LEU A 192 -6.90 50.09 -1.94
N LEU A 193 -6.09 49.97 -0.89
CA LEU A 193 -6.13 50.87 0.26
C LEU A 193 -5.72 52.31 -0.11
N ARG A 194 -4.65 52.48 -0.90
CA ARG A 194 -4.22 53.80 -1.40
C ARG A 194 -5.24 54.46 -2.30
N GLU A 195 -5.84 53.71 -3.22
CA GLU A 195 -6.91 54.22 -4.11
C GLU A 195 -8.17 54.62 -3.33
N LYS A 196 -8.49 53.93 -2.24
CA LYS A 196 -9.56 54.34 -1.33
C LYS A 196 -9.22 55.62 -0.57
N GLU A 197 -7.98 55.78 -0.11
CA GLU A 197 -7.55 56.99 0.60
C GLU A 197 -7.50 58.23 -0.32
N GLU A 198 -7.06 58.08 -1.58
CA GLU A 198 -7.09 59.18 -2.57
C GLU A 198 -8.52 59.60 -2.95
N ASN A 199 -9.45 58.66 -3.04
CA ASN A 199 -10.86 58.96 -3.31
C ASN A 199 -11.61 59.59 -2.12
N VAL A 200 -11.03 59.61 -0.91
CA VAL A 200 -11.62 60.28 0.27
C VAL A 200 -11.31 61.78 0.31
N ILE A 201 -10.33 62.29 -0.45
CA ILE A 201 -9.91 63.70 -0.41
C ILE A 201 -10.80 64.62 -1.29
N ILE A 202 -11.68 64.07 -2.13
CA ILE A 202 -12.60 64.85 -2.98
C ILE A 202 -14.05 64.53 -2.60
N HIS A 203 -14.52 65.03 -1.44
CA HIS A 203 -15.91 65.48 -1.28
C HIS A 203 -16.14 66.19 0.08
N ASP A 204 -15.89 67.50 0.09
CA ASP A 204 -16.54 68.47 0.99
C ASP A 204 -16.84 69.72 0.13
N GLY A 205 -18.08 70.06 -0.26
CA GLY A 205 -19.35 69.43 0.02
C GLY A 205 -20.50 69.99 -0.82
N GLU A 206 -21.61 69.26 -0.84
CA GLU A 206 -23.00 69.74 -0.77
C GLU A 206 -23.89 68.50 -0.56
N ASN A 207 -24.94 68.64 0.24
CA ASN A 207 -25.72 67.56 0.82
C ASN A 207 -26.81 67.05 -0.15
N VAL A 208 -26.76 65.79 -0.58
CA VAL A 208 -27.91 65.07 -1.19
C VAL A 208 -27.92 63.64 -0.67
N GLY A 209 -29.05 63.22 -0.12
CA GLY A 209 -29.18 61.99 0.67
C GLY A 209 -29.44 60.69 -0.11
N ILE A 210 -29.81 59.70 0.71
CA ILE A 210 -30.40 58.38 0.41
C ILE A 210 -29.40 57.22 0.23
N ASN A 211 -29.36 56.38 1.29
CA ASN A 211 -29.45 54.91 1.37
C ASN A 211 -28.68 53.99 0.39
N ASP A 212 -28.28 52.84 0.96
CA ASP A 212 -28.00 51.54 0.33
C ASP A 212 -26.61 51.26 -0.28
N SER A 213 -25.52 51.41 0.50
CA SER A 213 -24.22 50.84 0.09
C SER A 213 -23.40 50.16 1.19
N ASN A 214 -23.83 50.20 2.46
CA ASN A 214 -23.12 49.49 3.55
C ASN A 214 -23.45 47.99 3.64
N LYS A 215 -24.21 47.43 2.69
CA LYS A 215 -24.52 46.00 2.64
C LYS A 215 -23.59 45.22 1.70
N SER A 216 -22.92 45.89 0.76
CA SER A 216 -22.11 45.22 -0.28
C SER A 216 -20.62 45.07 0.06
N LEU A 217 -20.11 45.77 1.09
CA LEU A 217 -18.69 45.72 1.46
C LEU A 217 -18.36 44.61 2.46
N GLU A 218 -19.27 44.24 3.37
CA GLU A 218 -19.10 43.05 4.24
C GLU A 218 -19.29 41.74 3.46
N GLU A 219 -20.09 41.74 2.38
CA GLU A 219 -20.22 40.59 1.48
C GLU A 219 -18.96 40.41 0.59
N ALA A 220 -18.30 41.50 0.18
CA ALA A 220 -17.09 41.44 -0.67
C ALA A 220 -15.79 41.04 0.07
N LEU A 221 -15.75 41.14 1.40
CA LEU A 221 -14.62 40.66 2.20
C LEU A 221 -14.74 39.18 2.62
N ASN A 222 -15.91 38.55 2.42
CA ASN A 222 -16.18 37.15 2.78
C ASN A 222 -16.24 36.19 1.59
N ASP A 223 -16.07 36.67 0.34
CA ASP A 223 -15.97 35.80 -0.82
C ASP A 223 -14.57 35.16 -0.92
N VAL A 224 -14.31 34.20 -0.04
CA VAL A 224 -13.48 33.06 -0.46
C VAL A 224 -14.25 32.40 -1.59
N ASP A 225 -13.75 32.53 -2.82
CA ASP A 225 -14.31 31.92 -4.04
C ASP A 225 -14.86 30.51 -3.70
N PRO A 226 -16.19 30.28 -3.76
CA PRO A 226 -16.82 29.05 -3.26
C PRO A 226 -16.21 27.79 -3.89
N TRP A 227 -15.63 27.93 -5.09
CA TRP A 227 -14.88 26.87 -5.74
C TRP A 227 -13.51 26.62 -5.09
N MET A 228 -12.77 27.66 -4.71
CA MET A 228 -11.54 27.50 -3.91
C MET A 228 -11.83 27.01 -2.50
N ALA A 229 -12.86 27.51 -1.82
CA ALA A 229 -13.26 27.00 -0.51
C ALA A 229 -13.57 25.50 -0.59
N ARG A 230 -14.33 25.08 -1.61
CA ARG A 230 -14.69 23.68 -1.83
C ARG A 230 -13.50 22.82 -2.24
N LYS A 231 -12.55 23.37 -3.01
CA LYS A 231 -11.32 22.67 -3.40
C LYS A 231 -10.33 22.57 -2.24
N ILE A 232 -10.25 23.61 -1.40
CA ILE A 232 -9.48 23.61 -0.16
C ILE A 232 -10.14 22.65 0.84
N GLU A 233 -11.47 22.59 0.94
CA GLU A 233 -12.17 21.58 1.75
C GLU A 233 -12.01 20.17 1.19
N GLU A 234 -12.01 19.98 -0.13
CA GLU A 234 -11.72 18.68 -0.76
C GLU A 234 -10.27 18.26 -0.49
N GLU A 235 -9.30 19.17 -0.64
CA GLU A 235 -7.87 18.94 -0.35
C GLU A 235 -7.62 18.74 1.15
N ILE A 236 -8.24 19.52 2.03
CA ILE A 236 -8.17 19.34 3.48
C ILE A 236 -8.90 18.05 3.89
N SER A 237 -10.02 17.68 3.24
CA SER A 237 -10.69 16.41 3.51
C SER A 237 -9.88 15.22 3.00
N ALA A 238 -9.11 15.38 1.92
CA ALA A 238 -8.21 14.37 1.40
C ALA A 238 -6.99 14.22 2.33
N ASP A 239 -6.36 15.33 2.74
CA ASP A 239 -5.26 15.35 3.72
C ASP A 239 -5.71 14.84 5.10
N ILE A 240 -6.93 15.17 5.54
CA ILE A 240 -7.50 14.65 6.79
C ILE A 240 -7.87 13.19 6.61
N LYS A 241 -8.40 12.74 5.47
CA LYS A 241 -8.64 11.31 5.24
C LYS A 241 -7.35 10.52 5.16
N GLU A 242 -6.30 11.06 4.55
CA GLU A 242 -4.99 10.43 4.45
C GLU A 242 -4.28 10.42 5.80
N LYS A 243 -4.33 11.51 6.57
CA LYS A 243 -3.82 11.54 7.96
C LYS A 243 -4.67 10.75 8.93
N VAL A 244 -5.98 10.65 8.74
CA VAL A 244 -6.84 9.77 9.53
C VAL A 244 -6.60 8.32 9.09
N LEU A 245 -6.29 8.04 7.83
CA LEU A 245 -5.88 6.71 7.39
C LEU A 245 -4.54 6.34 8.06
N GLU A 246 -3.52 7.19 7.98
CA GLU A 246 -2.23 6.99 8.66
C GLU A 246 -2.38 6.91 10.18
N VAL A 247 -3.18 7.79 10.80
CA VAL A 247 -3.42 7.76 12.25
C VAL A 247 -4.32 6.60 12.65
N THR A 248 -5.22 6.09 11.80
CA THR A 248 -5.98 4.86 12.08
C THR A 248 -5.17 3.60 11.79
N GLU A 249 -4.19 3.65 10.90
CA GLU A 249 -3.18 2.60 10.72
C GLU A 249 -2.22 2.59 11.91
N ASP A 250 -1.79 3.76 12.40
CA ASP A 250 -0.96 3.92 13.60
C ASP A 250 -1.73 3.67 14.91
N ILE A 251 -3.02 4.01 14.98
CA ILE A 251 -3.91 3.70 16.11
C ILE A 251 -4.30 2.22 16.08
N LYS A 252 -4.50 1.57 14.92
CA LYS A 252 -4.60 0.11 14.87
C LYS A 252 -3.30 -0.55 15.32
N VAL A 253 -2.14 -0.03 14.92
CA VAL A 253 -0.83 -0.50 15.38
C VAL A 253 -0.58 -0.23 16.89
N THR A 254 -1.22 0.77 17.50
CA THR A 254 -1.03 1.11 18.93
C THR A 254 -2.14 0.62 19.87
N GLU A 255 -3.38 0.48 19.41
CA GLU A 255 -4.46 -0.25 20.09
C GLU A 255 -4.17 -1.76 20.09
N ASP A 256 -3.46 -2.29 19.08
CA ASP A 256 -2.93 -3.65 19.11
C ASP A 256 -1.65 -3.80 19.97
N ILE A 257 -1.09 -2.70 20.50
CA ILE A 257 0.14 -2.77 21.32
C ILE A 257 -0.03 -2.33 22.78
N LYS A 258 -1.02 -1.53 23.23
CA LYS A 258 -1.19 -1.25 24.67
C LYS A 258 -2.61 -0.87 25.12
N VAL A 259 -3.47 -1.85 25.35
CA VAL A 259 -4.59 -1.73 26.30
C VAL A 259 -4.74 -3.02 27.12
N THR A 260 -3.79 -3.31 28.02
CA THR A 260 -4.08 -4.16 29.21
C THR A 260 -3.16 -3.93 30.42
N GLU A 261 -1.99 -3.28 30.29
CA GLU A 261 -1.05 -3.18 31.42
C GLU A 261 -0.96 -1.80 32.09
N ASP A 262 -1.23 -0.70 31.38
CA ASP A 262 -0.99 0.65 31.93
C ASP A 262 -2.17 1.24 32.74
N ILE A 263 -3.36 0.62 32.71
CA ILE A 263 -4.51 1.04 33.55
C ILE A 263 -4.40 0.48 34.98
N LYS A 264 -3.83 -0.72 35.17
CA LYS A 264 -3.66 -1.30 36.52
C LYS A 264 -2.55 -0.61 37.32
N VAL A 265 -1.46 -0.26 36.66
CA VAL A 265 -0.33 0.43 37.32
C VAL A 265 -0.72 1.83 37.83
N THR A 266 -1.68 2.50 37.19
CA THR A 266 -2.13 3.84 37.61
C THR A 266 -3.18 3.82 38.72
N GLU A 267 -3.86 2.70 38.95
CA GLU A 267 -4.76 2.49 40.10
C GLU A 267 -3.98 2.00 41.33
N ASP A 268 -3.01 1.10 41.16
CA ASP A 268 -2.18 0.57 42.26
C ASP A 268 -1.31 1.68 42.90
N ILE A 269 -0.76 2.60 42.12
CA ILE A 269 0.03 3.74 42.63
C ILE A 269 -0.85 4.76 43.39
N LYS A 270 -2.15 4.84 43.06
CA LYS A 270 -3.08 5.73 43.80
C LYS A 270 -3.48 5.14 45.15
N GLU A 271 -3.59 3.81 45.26
CA GLU A 271 -3.89 3.16 46.55
C GLU A 271 -2.67 3.18 47.50
N GLU A 272 -1.44 2.95 47.02
CA GLU A 272 -0.24 3.05 47.87
C GLU A 272 -0.01 4.47 48.43
N VAL A 273 -0.28 5.51 47.64
CA VAL A 273 -0.13 6.91 48.09
C VAL A 273 -1.22 7.33 49.09
N LEU A 274 -2.38 6.66 49.09
CA LEU A 274 -3.48 6.93 50.02
C LEU A 274 -3.32 6.21 51.37
N GLU A 275 -2.55 5.12 51.43
CA GLU A 275 -2.21 4.44 52.69
C GLU A 275 -1.05 5.11 53.45
N GLU A 276 -0.14 5.82 52.77
CA GLU A 276 0.94 6.56 53.44
C GLU A 276 0.51 7.92 54.04
N ILE A 277 -0.71 8.40 53.73
CA ILE A 277 -1.21 9.73 54.13
C ILE A 277 -2.24 9.67 55.29
N ASN A 278 -2.67 8.48 55.73
CA ASN A 278 -3.52 8.27 56.92
C ASN A 278 -2.74 7.64 58.08
#